data_AF-A0A522XYT7-F1
#
_entry.id   AF-A0A522XYT7-F1
#
_cell.length_a   1.000
_cell.length_b   1.000
_cell.length_c   1.000
_cell.angle_alpha   90.00
_cell.angle_beta   90.00
_cell.angle_gamma   90.00
#
_symmetry.space_group_name_H-M   'P 1'
#
loop_
_entity.id
_entity.type
_entity.pdbx_description
1 polymer ?
#
loop_
_entity_poly.entity_id
_entity_poly.type
_entity_poly.pdbx_seq_one_letter_code
_entity_poly.pdbx_strand_id
1 'polypeptide(L)'
;AQGLILLPNNRTQESEADVVGQQLMARAGFDPRQAVNLWQNMIAASGSRAPEFLSTHPDPRSRLNELDARAAALMGEYSAARANGRKPNCG
;
A
#
# COMPACT_ATOMS: atom_id res chain seq x y z
N ALA A 1 22.08 -16.33 -12.64
CA ALA A 1 21.11 -15.98 -11.59
C ALA A 1 20.19 -14.89 -12.12
N GLN A 2 19.02 -15.25 -12.68
CA GLN A 2 18.04 -14.31 -13.25
C GLN A 2 16.65 -14.46 -12.60
N GLY A 3 16.50 -15.35 -11.61
CA GLY A 3 15.19 -15.75 -11.07
C GLY A 3 14.50 -14.68 -10.23
N LEU A 4 15.24 -13.76 -9.59
CA LEU A 4 14.63 -12.74 -8.72
C LEU A 4 13.92 -11.60 -9.47
N ILE A 5 14.31 -11.34 -10.73
CA ILE A 5 13.71 -10.28 -11.56
C ILE A 5 12.44 -10.80 -12.28
N LEU A 6 12.38 -12.12 -12.52
CA LEU A 6 11.33 -12.80 -13.30
C LEU A 6 10.19 -13.39 -12.45
N LEU A 7 10.23 -13.31 -11.12
CA LEU A 7 9.07 -13.66 -10.29
C LEU A 7 7.96 -12.62 -10.50
N PRO A 8 6.68 -13.02 -10.62
CA PRO A 8 5.59 -12.07 -10.57
C PRO A 8 5.68 -11.26 -9.27
N ASN A 9 5.49 -9.94 -9.35
CA ASN A 9 5.47 -9.03 -8.21
C ASN A 9 6.80 -8.96 -7.44
N ASN A 10 7.89 -8.72 -8.16
CA ASN A 10 9.17 -8.44 -7.50
C ASN A 10 9.07 -7.16 -6.63
N ARG A 11 10.02 -6.99 -5.70
CA ARG A 11 9.96 -5.91 -4.68
C ARG A 11 9.81 -4.50 -5.27
N THR A 12 10.35 -4.24 -6.45
CA THR A 12 10.24 -2.93 -7.11
C THR A 12 8.82 -2.67 -7.60
N GLN A 13 8.15 -3.67 -8.18
CA GLN A 13 6.76 -3.57 -8.65
C GLN A 13 5.81 -3.33 -7.48
N GLU A 14 6.06 -3.99 -6.35
CA GLU A 14 5.30 -3.81 -5.12
C GLU A 14 5.43 -2.40 -4.54
N SER A 15 6.64 -1.84 -4.49
CA SER A 15 6.85 -0.46 -4.08
C SER A 15 6.14 0.52 -5.02
N GLU A 16 6.21 0.32 -6.34
CA GLU A 16 5.50 1.16 -7.30
C GLU A 16 3.99 1.09 -7.11
N ALA A 17 3.45 -0.13 -6.91
CA ALA A 17 2.03 -0.34 -6.63
C ALA A 17 1.56 0.40 -5.38
N ASP A 18 2.36 0.39 -4.29
CA ASP A 18 2.06 1.13 -3.07
C ASP A 18 2.02 2.64 -3.31
N VAL A 19 2.97 3.17 -4.09
CA VAL A 19 3.03 4.61 -4.41
C VAL A 19 1.80 5.02 -5.19
N VAL A 20 1.52 4.33 -6.31
CA VAL A 20 0.42 4.67 -7.20
C VAL A 20 -0.91 4.45 -6.48
N GLY A 21 -1.05 3.35 -5.73
CA GLY A 21 -2.25 3.03 -4.96
C GLY A 21 -2.61 4.14 -3.96
N GLN A 22 -1.67 4.60 -3.14
CA GLN A 22 -1.96 5.66 -2.17
C GLN A 22 -2.30 7.01 -2.81
N GLN A 23 -1.65 7.36 -3.92
CA GLN A 23 -2.00 8.57 -4.67
C GLN A 23 -3.43 8.49 -5.19
N LEU A 24 -3.84 7.34 -5.74
CA LEU A 24 -5.20 7.12 -6.19
C LEU A 24 -6.20 7.19 -5.03
N MET A 25 -5.87 6.61 -3.87
CA MET A 25 -6.69 6.72 -2.66
C MET A 25 -6.92 8.18 -2.28
N ALA A 26 -5.85 8.97 -2.15
CA ALA A 26 -5.92 10.38 -1.78
C ALA A 26 -6.77 11.17 -2.79
N ARG A 27 -6.51 11.01 -4.10
CA ARG A 27 -7.27 11.66 -5.18
C ARG A 27 -8.74 11.30 -5.18
N ALA A 28 -9.09 10.07 -4.83
CA ALA A 28 -10.47 9.60 -4.72
C ALA A 28 -11.16 10.01 -3.41
N GLY A 29 -10.45 10.64 -2.47
CA GLY A 29 -10.98 11.07 -1.18
C GLY A 29 -11.01 9.96 -0.12
N PHE A 30 -10.27 8.86 -0.33
CA PHE A 30 -9.95 7.89 0.71
C PHE A 30 -8.75 8.38 1.52
N ASP A 31 -8.76 8.14 2.82
CA ASP A 31 -7.63 8.48 3.69
C ASP A 31 -6.43 7.58 3.36
N PRO A 32 -5.31 8.11 2.83
CA PRO A 32 -4.18 7.31 2.38
C PRO A 32 -3.51 6.53 3.54
N ARG A 33 -3.69 6.97 4.79
CA ARG A 33 -3.18 6.26 5.98
C ARG A 33 -3.83 4.90 6.18
N GLN A 34 -5.02 4.67 5.61
CA GLN A 34 -5.70 3.38 5.71
C GLN A 34 -4.97 2.25 4.96
N ALA A 35 -4.04 2.58 4.06
CA ALA A 35 -3.17 1.59 3.42
C ALA A 35 -2.28 0.88 4.46
N VAL A 36 -1.78 1.59 5.47
CA VAL A 36 -1.00 1.00 6.58
C VAL A 36 -1.85 0.01 7.36
N ASN A 37 -3.08 0.40 7.70
CA ASN A 37 -4.02 -0.46 8.43
C ASN A 37 -4.37 -1.73 7.64
N LEU A 38 -4.59 -1.60 6.33
CA LEU A 38 -4.83 -2.75 5.45
C LEU A 38 -3.67 -3.76 5.52
N TRP A 39 -2.44 -3.29 5.39
CA TRP A 39 -1.26 -4.14 5.46
C TRP A 39 -1.08 -4.79 6.84
N GLN A 40 -1.32 -4.04 7.93
CA GLN A 40 -1.32 -4.60 9.30
C GLN A 40 -2.36 -5.72 9.45
N ASN A 41 -3.57 -5.52 8.93
CA ASN A 41 -4.63 -6.53 8.96
C ASN A 41 -4.26 -7.77 8.14
N MET A 42 -3.65 -7.59 6.96
CA MET A 42 -3.16 -8.70 6.13
C MET A 42 -2.04 -9.49 6.82
N ILE A 43 -1.11 -8.81 7.50
CA ILE A 43 -0.07 -9.44 8.32
C ILE A 43 -0.71 -10.30 9.40
N ALA A 44 -1.64 -9.73 10.17
CA ALA A 44 -2.32 -10.42 11.26
C ALA A 44 -3.11 -11.64 10.77
N ALA A 45 -3.76 -11.54 9.60
CA ALA A 45 -4.54 -12.61 9.01
C ALA A 45 -3.69 -13.75 8.42
N SER A 46 -2.44 -13.47 8.05
CA SER A 46 -1.59 -14.41 7.29
C SER A 46 -0.97 -15.56 8.09
N GLY A 47 -1.19 -15.66 9.40
CA GLY A 47 -0.79 -16.80 10.24
C GLY A 47 0.68 -17.25 10.04
N SER A 48 0.89 -18.57 9.92
CA SER A 48 2.20 -19.19 9.63
C SER A 48 2.57 -19.04 8.15
N ARG A 49 3.15 -17.90 7.78
CA ARG A 49 3.50 -17.60 6.38
C ARG A 49 4.50 -18.59 5.77
N ALA A 50 4.27 -18.91 4.49
CA ALA A 50 5.32 -19.44 3.62
C ALA A 50 6.50 -18.43 3.56
N PRO A 51 7.75 -18.90 3.41
CA PRO A 51 8.91 -18.03 3.24
C PRO A 51 8.64 -16.91 2.25
N GLU A 52 9.14 -15.70 2.52
CA GLU A 52 8.90 -14.48 1.74
C GLU A 52 9.22 -14.66 0.23
N PHE A 53 10.16 -15.55 -0.10
CA PHE A 53 10.53 -15.94 -1.46
C PHE A 53 9.41 -16.69 -2.23
N LEU A 54 8.48 -17.34 -1.53
CA LEU A 54 7.35 -18.07 -2.10
C LEU A 54 6.06 -17.25 -2.11
N SER A 55 6.07 -16.04 -1.56
CA SER A 55 4.91 -15.16 -1.52
C SER A 55 4.75 -14.43 -2.85
N THR A 56 3.53 -14.40 -3.38
CA THR A 56 3.20 -13.60 -4.57
C THR A 56 3.22 -12.10 -4.31
N HIS A 57 3.23 -11.67 -3.05
CA HIS A 57 3.48 -10.29 -2.63
C HIS A 57 4.35 -10.34 -1.37
N PRO A 58 5.69 -10.25 -1.50
CA PRO A 58 6.56 -10.29 -0.33
C PRO A 58 6.27 -9.09 0.57
N ASP A 59 6.20 -9.36 1.88
CA ASP A 59 5.90 -8.37 2.91
C ASP A 59 7.16 -8.09 3.73
N PRO A 60 7.93 -7.08 3.34
CA PRO A 60 8.94 -6.56 4.21
C PRO A 60 8.27 -5.52 5.11
N ARG A 61 8.40 -5.68 6.43
CA ARG A 61 8.03 -4.67 7.44
C ARG A 61 8.52 -3.25 7.10
N SER A 62 9.55 -3.11 6.25
CA SER A 62 10.00 -1.84 5.69
C SER A 62 8.95 -1.09 4.87
N ARG A 63 7.98 -1.79 4.25
CA ARG A 63 6.86 -1.18 3.51
C ARG A 63 5.93 -0.40 4.42
N LEU A 64 5.68 -0.85 5.64
CA LEU A 64 4.82 -0.12 6.58
C LEU A 64 5.35 1.29 6.86
N ASN A 65 6.66 1.43 7.07
CA ASN A 65 7.29 2.73 7.30
C ASN A 65 7.22 3.62 6.05
N GLU A 66 7.44 3.05 4.87
CA GLU A 66 7.35 3.78 3.61
C GLU A 66 5.91 4.22 3.32
N LEU A 67 4.94 3.34 3.57
CA LEU A 67 3.51 3.63 3.44
C LEU A 67 3.10 4.78 4.36
N ASP A 68 3.53 4.74 5.62
CA ASP A 68 3.23 5.77 6.62
C ASP A 68 3.81 7.14 6.23
N ALA A 69 5.09 7.19 5.85
CA ALA A 69 5.75 8.41 5.41
C ALA A 69 5.07 9.02 4.16
N ARG A 70 4.67 8.17 3.20
CA ARG A 70 3.95 8.62 1.99
C ARG A 70 2.55 9.12 2.30
N ALA A 71 1.83 8.44 3.19
CA ALA A 71 0.49 8.85 3.58
C ALA A 71 0.49 10.25 4.17
N ALA A 72 1.49 10.59 5.00
CA ALA A 72 1.67 11.95 5.52
C ALA A 72 1.83 12.99 4.41
N ALA A 73 2.63 12.70 3.37
CA ALA A 73 2.82 13.59 2.23
C ALA A 73 1.55 13.77 1.36
N LEU A 74 0.64 12.80 1.36
CA LEU A 74 -0.59 12.80 0.55
C LEU A 74 -1.79 13.44 1.25
N MET A 75 -1.66 13.84 2.51
CA MET A 75 -2.76 14.45 3.28
C MET A 75 -3.31 15.73 2.63
N GLY A 76 -2.45 16.51 1.96
CA GLY A 76 -2.87 17.70 1.20
C GLY A 76 -3.80 17.33 0.05
N GLU A 77 -3.41 16.34 -0.76
CA GLU A 77 -4.21 15.85 -1.90
C GLU A 77 -5.54 15.23 -1.44
N TYR A 78 -5.50 14.43 -0.37
CA TYR A 78 -6.69 13.89 0.29
C TYR A 78 -7.64 15.01 0.74
N SER A 79 -7.13 16.02 1.44
CA SER A 79 -7.96 17.13 1.95
C SER A 79 -8.62 17.92 0.80
N ALA A 80 -7.87 18.18 -0.28
CA ALA A 80 -8.38 18.82 -1.48
C ALA A 80 -9.45 17.96 -2.19
N ALA A 81 -9.25 16.63 -2.27
CA ALA A 81 -10.25 15.73 -2.83
C ALA A 81 -11.57 15.78 -2.03
N ARG A 82 -11.50 15.74 -0.70
CA ARG A 82 -12.68 15.84 0.19
C ARG A 82 -13.38 17.19 0.07
N ALA A 83 -12.62 18.28 -0.01
CA ALA A 83 -13.15 19.64 -0.19
C ALA A 83 -13.90 19.78 -1.52
N ASN A 84 -13.43 19.10 -2.57
CA ASN A 84 -14.09 19.01 -3.88
C ASN A 84 -15.25 18.00 -3.91
N GLY A 85 -15.76 17.57 -2.75
CA GLY A 85 -16.93 16.70 -2.64
C GLY A 85 -16.66 15.21 -2.87
N ARG A 86 -15.41 14.78 -3.09
CA ARG A 86 -15.10 13.35 -3.22
C ARG A 86 -15.19 12.70 -1.84
N LYS A 87 -16.33 12.05 -1.56
CA LYS A 87 -16.60 11.35 -0.31
C LYS A 87 -16.91 9.89 -0.62
N PRO A 88 -15.91 9.01 -0.62
CA PRO A 88 -16.15 7.59 -0.83
C PRO A 88 -17.08 7.04 0.24
N ASN A 89 -18.03 6.19 -0.19
CA ASN A 89 -18.95 5.50 0.69
C ASN A 89 -18.30 4.18 1.12
N CYS A 90 -17.63 4.21 2.26
CA CYS A 90 -17.21 2.99 2.94
C CYS A 90 -18.44 2.47 3.69
N GLY A 91 -19.07 1.42 3.15
CA GLY A 91 -20.28 0.81 3.70
C GLY A 91 -20.09 0.19 5.08
#